data_AF-A0A925D9P3-F1
#
_entry.id   AF-A0A925D9P3-F1
#
_cell.length_a   1.000
_cell.length_b   1.000
_cell.length_c   1.000
_cell.angle_alpha   90.00
_cell.angle_beta   90.00
_cell.angle_gamma   90.00
#
_symmetry.space_group_name_H-M   'P 1'
#
loop_
_entity.id
_entity.type
_entity.pdbx_description
1 polymer ?
#
loop_
_entity_poly.entity_id
_entity_poly.type
_entity_poly.pdbx_seq_one_letter_code
_entity_poly.pdbx_strand_id
1 'polypeptide(L)'
;MSPLDDETKRLMDSIFIEKVLRARRTPIDVKIMDGPRLFDMNCALARGGIRSQFPNYSDEQVERELRRRLAIARRIDEANIYRNVEDPDE
;
A
#
# COMPACT_ATOMS: atom_id res chain seq x y z
N MET A 1 6.39 -5.06 -27.13
CA MET A 1 7.23 -4.91 -25.92
C MET A 1 8.50 -5.68 -26.18
N SER A 2 9.67 -5.04 -26.21
CA SER A 2 10.95 -5.75 -26.46
C SER A 2 11.18 -6.77 -25.34
N PRO A 3 11.69 -7.98 -25.63
CA PRO A 3 12.11 -8.89 -24.57
C PRO A 3 13.14 -8.19 -23.68
N LEU A 4 12.99 -8.32 -22.37
CA LEU A 4 14.03 -7.93 -21.42
C LEU A 4 15.30 -8.73 -21.76
N ASP A 5 16.41 -8.02 -21.96
CA ASP A 5 17.70 -8.66 -22.17
C ASP A 5 18.19 -9.37 -20.89
N ASP A 6 19.12 -10.32 -21.08
CA ASP A 6 19.58 -11.17 -19.99
C ASP A 6 20.40 -10.43 -18.93
N GLU A 7 20.99 -9.28 -19.29
CA GLU A 7 21.69 -8.43 -18.33
C GLU A 7 20.70 -7.78 -17.37
N THR A 8 19.62 -7.21 -17.89
CA THR A 8 18.56 -6.59 -17.08
C THR A 8 17.89 -7.62 -16.18
N LYS A 9 17.65 -8.85 -16.66
CA LYS A 9 17.13 -9.94 -15.81
C LYS A 9 18.05 -10.25 -14.64
N ARG A 10 19.35 -10.44 -14.90
CA ARG A 10 20.34 -10.72 -13.84
C ARG A 10 20.41 -9.58 -12.81
N LEU A 11 20.32 -8.34 -13.27
CA LEU A 11 20.29 -7.18 -12.38
C LEU A 11 19.03 -7.20 -11.49
N MET A 12 17.85 -7.43 -12.07
CA MET A 12 16.60 -7.54 -11.31
C MET A 12 16.66 -8.64 -10.25
N ASP A 13 17.19 -9.82 -10.60
CA ASP A 13 17.37 -10.93 -9.66
C ASP A 13 18.31 -10.57 -8.51
N SER A 14 19.43 -9.89 -8.81
CA SER A 14 20.39 -9.46 -7.79
C SER A 14 19.76 -8.49 -6.79
N ILE A 15 19.00 -7.50 -7.28
CA ILE A 15 18.27 -6.53 -6.46
C ILE A 15 17.21 -7.24 -5.61
N PHE A 16 16.50 -8.21 -6.18
CA PHE A 16 15.50 -8.99 -5.47
C PHE A 16 16.13 -9.77 -4.31
N ILE A 17 17.23 -10.49 -4.57
CA ILE A 17 17.96 -11.26 -3.55
C ILE A 17 18.44 -10.34 -2.43
N GLU A 18 19.00 -9.18 -2.76
CA GLU A 18 19.45 -8.20 -1.77
C GLU A 18 18.29 -7.74 -0.87
N LYS A 19 17.15 -7.39 -1.47
CA LYS A 19 15.94 -7.00 -0.73
C LYS A 19 15.46 -8.10 0.23
N VAL A 20 15.48 -9.36 -0.22
CA VAL A 20 15.10 -10.52 0.61
C VAL A 20 16.07 -10.70 1.77
N LEU A 21 17.38 -10.64 1.52
CA LEU A 21 18.39 -10.78 2.58
C LEU A 21 18.30 -9.66 3.60
N ARG A 22 18.09 -8.42 3.15
CA ARG A 22 17.85 -7.27 4.03
C ARG A 22 16.61 -7.52 4.90
N ALA A 23 15.49 -7.88 4.29
CA ALA A 23 14.26 -8.18 5.02
C ALA A 23 14.47 -9.31 6.02
N ARG A 24 15.19 -10.38 5.67
CA ARG A 24 15.49 -11.47 6.61
C ARG A 24 16.28 -11.00 7.83
N ARG A 25 17.25 -10.12 7.64
CA ARG A 25 18.10 -9.56 8.71
C ARG A 25 17.38 -8.52 9.59
N THR A 26 16.30 -7.90 9.12
CA THR A 26 15.56 -6.93 9.93
C THR A 26 14.98 -7.60 11.19
N PRO A 27 15.22 -7.03 12.39
CA PRO A 27 14.62 -7.49 13.64
C PRO A 27 13.08 -7.55 13.58
N ILE A 28 12.48 -8.50 14.31
CA ILE A 28 11.04 -8.76 14.23
C ILE A 28 10.18 -7.60 14.77
N ASP A 29 10.64 -6.93 15.82
CA ASP A 29 10.02 -5.74 16.38
C ASP A 29 10.02 -4.59 15.37
N VAL A 30 11.11 -4.40 14.63
CA VAL A 30 11.18 -3.41 13.56
C VAL A 30 10.21 -3.75 12.44
N LYS A 31 10.18 -5.01 11.98
CA LYS A 31 9.25 -5.48 10.93
C LYS A 31 7.78 -5.26 11.30
N ILE A 32 7.41 -5.57 12.52
CA ILE A 32 6.03 -5.39 13.02
C ILE A 32 5.66 -3.91 12.99
N MET A 33 6.59 -3.03 13.37
CA MET A 33 6.36 -1.59 13.40
C MET A 33 6.40 -0.92 12.03
N ASP A 34 6.95 -1.56 11.00
CA ASP A 34 6.96 -0.99 9.65
C ASP A 34 5.54 -0.81 9.08
N GLY A 35 4.60 -1.72 9.40
CA GLY A 35 3.20 -1.60 8.98
C GLY A 35 2.56 -0.29 9.46
N PRO A 36 2.45 -0.05 10.79
CA PRO A 36 1.93 1.20 11.34
C PRO A 36 2.67 2.44 10.84
N ARG A 37 4.01 2.42 10.74
CA ARG A 37 4.79 3.56 10.26
C ARG A 37 4.47 3.91 8.81
N LEU A 38 4.39 2.92 7.94
CA LEU A 38 4.02 3.10 6.54
C LEU A 38 2.59 3.61 6.43
N PHE A 39 1.67 3.11 7.27
CA PHE A 39 0.30 3.58 7.30
C PHE A 39 0.21 5.06 7.69
N ASP A 40 0.90 5.48 8.74
CA ASP A 40 0.92 6.88 9.20
C ASP A 40 1.51 7.81 8.13
N MET A 41 2.61 7.40 7.50
CA MET A 41 3.23 8.16 6.41
C MET A 41 2.27 8.31 5.22
N ASN A 42 1.58 7.25 4.82
CA ASN A 42 0.59 7.33 3.75
C ASN A 42 -0.62 8.19 4.12
N CYS A 43 -1.06 8.16 5.38
CA CYS A 43 -2.11 9.06 5.85
C CYS A 43 -1.68 10.53 5.77
N ALA A 44 -0.42 10.84 6.11
CA ALA A 44 0.13 12.19 5.96
C ALA A 44 0.15 12.66 4.50
N LEU A 45 0.60 11.80 3.57
CA LEU A 45 0.57 12.10 2.14
C LEU A 45 -0.87 12.30 1.63
N ALA A 46 -1.80 11.45 2.05
CA ALA A 46 -3.21 11.55 1.67
C ALA A 46 -3.82 12.88 2.15
N ARG A 47 -3.51 13.34 3.38
CA ARG A 47 -3.94 14.66 3.87
C ARG A 47 -3.41 15.79 2.99
N GLY A 48 -2.14 15.73 2.59
CA GLY A 48 -1.55 16.69 1.65
C GLY A 48 -2.33 16.73 0.32
N GLY A 49 -2.64 15.55 -0.23
CA GLY A 49 -3.46 15.43 -1.43
C GLY A 49 -4.88 15.98 -1.25
N ILE A 50 -5.54 15.72 -0.12
CA ILE A 50 -6.87 16.23 0.19
C ILE A 50 -6.85 17.76 0.30
N ARG A 51 -5.87 18.35 0.98
CA ARG A 51 -5.72 19.82 1.06
C ARG A 51 -5.53 20.45 -0.32
N SER A 52 -4.75 19.80 -1.19
CA SER A 52 -4.57 20.27 -2.57
C SER A 52 -5.85 20.16 -3.41
N GLN A 53 -6.68 19.14 -3.18
CA GLN A 53 -7.96 18.95 -3.88
C GLN A 53 -9.06 19.88 -3.36
N PHE A 54 -9.03 20.20 -2.06
CA PHE A 54 -10.01 21.03 -1.39
C PHE A 54 -9.34 22.13 -0.57
N PRO A 55 -8.87 23.22 -1.21
CA PRO A 55 -8.10 24.28 -0.52
C PRO A 55 -8.84 24.98 0.61
N ASN A 56 -10.17 24.95 0.60
CA ASN A 56 -11.02 25.61 1.58
C ASN A 56 -11.42 24.70 2.76
N TYR A 57 -10.95 23.46 2.80
CA TYR A 57 -11.25 22.57 3.92
C TYR A 57 -10.48 23.00 5.17
N SER A 58 -11.17 23.01 6.30
CA SER A 58 -10.53 23.02 7.61
C SER A 58 -9.80 21.69 7.86
N ASP A 59 -8.88 21.66 8.82
CA ASP A 59 -8.19 20.42 9.20
C ASP A 59 -9.17 19.31 9.63
N GLU A 60 -10.26 19.67 10.32
CA GLU A 60 -11.31 18.70 10.69
C GLU A 60 -12.02 18.12 9.46
N GLN A 61 -12.27 18.93 8.44
CA GLN A 61 -12.86 18.47 7.19
C GLN A 61 -11.90 17.57 6.41
N VAL A 62 -10.59 17.88 6.42
CA VAL A 62 -9.55 17.01 5.86
C VAL A 62 -9.53 15.66 6.56
N GLU A 63 -9.58 15.62 7.89
CA GLU A 63 -9.62 14.35 8.63
C GLU A 63 -10.88 13.54 8.35
N ARG A 64 -12.04 14.20 8.27
CA ARG A 64 -13.30 13.54 7.91
C ARG A 64 -13.23 12.91 6.53
N GLU A 65 -12.67 13.63 5.55
CA GLU A 65 -12.52 13.10 4.19
C GLU A 65 -11.50 11.95 4.15
N LEU A 66 -10.39 12.03 4.88
CA LEU A 66 -9.44 10.93 5.01
C LEU A 66 -10.12 9.68 5.58
N ARG A 67 -10.88 9.81 6.68
CA ARG A 67 -11.62 8.69 7.27
C ARG A 67 -12.64 8.10 6.30
N ARG A 68 -13.36 8.93 5.55
CA ARG A 68 -14.30 8.47 4.50
C ARG A 68 -13.59 7.62 3.45
N ARG A 69 -12.43 8.08 2.95
CA ARG A 69 -11.64 7.34 1.95
C ARG A 69 -11.11 6.02 2.48
N LEU A 70 -10.59 5.99 3.71
CA LEU A 70 -10.14 4.76 4.37
C LEU A 70 -11.29 3.76 4.56
N ALA A 71 -12.49 4.24 4.93
CA ALA A 71 -13.66 3.38 5.06
C ALA A 71 -14.08 2.76 3.72
N ILE A 72 -13.97 3.49 2.61
CA ILE A 72 -14.23 2.96 1.27
C ILE A 72 -13.19 1.90 0.91
N ALA A 73 -11.90 2.19 1.10
CA ALA A 73 -10.83 1.22 0.82
C ALA A 73 -11.04 -0.09 1.60
N ARG A 74 -11.36 0.02 2.90
CA ARG A 74 -11.66 -1.15 3.74
C ARG A 74 -12.84 -1.97 3.22
N ARG A 75 -13.92 -1.34 2.76
CA ARG A 75 -15.07 -2.05 2.18
C ARG A 75 -14.70 -2.79 0.89
N ILE A 76 -13.85 -2.19 0.05
CA ILE A 76 -13.36 -2.83 -1.17
C ILE A 76 -12.48 -4.04 -0.82
N ASP A 77 -11.57 -3.89 0.14
CA ASP A 77 -10.72 -4.98 0.59
C ASP A 77 -11.56 -6.12 1.18
N GLU A 78 -12.50 -5.82 2.07
CA GLU A 78 -13.42 -6.81 2.66
C GLU A 78 -14.26 -7.53 1.58
N ALA A 79 -14.77 -6.80 0.59
CA ALA A 79 -15.51 -7.40 -0.53
C ALA A 79 -14.64 -8.32 -1.41
N ASN A 80 -13.34 -8.02 -1.56
CA ASN A 80 -12.40 -8.85 -2.32
C ASN A 80 -11.85 -10.05 -1.53
N ILE A 81 -12.05 -10.10 -0.21
CA ILE A 81 -11.60 -11.20 0.66
C ILE A 81 -12.63 -12.34 0.73
N TYR A 82 -13.93 -12.06 0.54
CA TYR A 82 -14.98 -13.07 0.47
C TYR A 82 -15.44 -13.29 -0.98
N ARG A 83 -14.81 -14.23 -1.69
CA ARG A 83 -15.42 -14.84 -2.89
C ARG A 83 -16.44 -15.87 -2.40
N ASN A 84 -17.71 -15.73 -2.77
CA ASN A 84 -18.70 -16.77 -2.49
C ASN A 84 -18.23 -18.07 -3.14
N VAL A 85 -18.00 -19.12 -2.33
CA VAL A 85 -17.55 -20.44 -2.82
C VAL A 85 -18.68 -21.20 -3.53
N GLU A 86 -19.87 -20.59 -3.62
CA GLU A 86 -21.06 -21.16 -4.24
C GLU A 86 -21.31 -20.74 -5.69
N ASP A 87 -20.44 -19.94 -6.33
CA ASP A 87 -20.55 -19.71 -7.78
C ASP A 87 -19.84 -20.84 -8.55
N PRO A 88 -20.57 -21.82 -9.14
CA PRO A 88 -19.96 -23.02 -9.72
C PRO A 88 -19.45 -22.82 -11.15
N ASP A 89 -19.55 -21.60 -11.71
CA ASP A 89 -19.36 -21.38 -13.15
C ASP A 89 -18.44 -20.18 -13.45
N GLU A 90 -17.12 -20.41 -13.40
CA GLU A 90 -16.10 -19.72 -14.22
C GLU A 90 -15.06 -20.72 -14.73
#